data_AF-A0A9E4LLW9-F1
#
_entry.id   AF-A0A9E4LLW9-F1
#
_cell.length_a   1.000
_cell.length_b   1.000
_cell.length_c   1.000
_cell.angle_alpha   90.00
_cell.angle_beta   90.00
_cell.angle_gamma   90.00
#
_symmetry.space_group_name_H-M   'P 1'
#
loop_
_entity.id
_entity.type
_entity.pdbx_description
1 polymer ?
#
loop_
_entity_poly.entity_id
_entity_poly.type
_entity_poly.pdbx_seq_one_letter_code
_entity_poly.pdbx_strand_id
1 'polypeptide(L)'
;EPRIVAKRQPRVAGLEEVIVHLYAQGQSTRAIQETLKQFYGADVSSRLVSEVTDSLLKEVQAWQARPLEKVYPIVYFDALFVESREEGSVQTRSVYVALAIDMQGPREGAVSWLNIFGELKARGMEDCFIACVDGLRGLPEAIETVFPDARVQLCIVHQMRKSLR
;
A
#
# COMPACT_ATOMS: atom_id res chain seq x y z
N GLU A 1 -37.61 12.69 -17.67
CA GLU A 1 -36.34 11.93 -17.56
C GLU A 1 -36.49 10.86 -16.48
N PRO A 2 -35.92 9.64 -16.65
CA PRO A 2 -35.98 8.62 -15.62
C PRO A 2 -35.21 9.08 -14.38
N ARG A 3 -35.86 9.02 -13.21
CA ARG A 3 -35.35 9.60 -11.95
C ARG A 3 -34.51 8.64 -11.10
N ILE A 4 -34.70 7.33 -11.25
CA ILE A 4 -34.08 6.30 -10.40
C ILE A 4 -32.84 5.68 -11.06
N VAL A 5 -32.88 5.48 -12.38
CA VAL A 5 -31.74 5.03 -13.19
C VAL A 5 -31.59 6.02 -14.33
N ALA A 6 -30.47 6.73 -14.36
CA ALA A 6 -30.22 7.73 -15.40
C ALA A 6 -30.14 7.06 -16.78
N LYS A 7 -30.44 7.84 -17.82
CA LYS A 7 -30.37 7.36 -19.20
C LYS A 7 -28.91 6.98 -19.51
N ARG A 8 -28.67 5.74 -19.97
CA ARG A 8 -27.32 5.16 -20.16
C ARG A 8 -26.55 4.91 -18.86
N GLN A 9 -27.24 4.69 -17.74
CA GLN A 9 -26.63 4.17 -16.51
C GLN A 9 -26.78 2.65 -16.48
N PRO A 10 -25.76 1.88 -16.88
CA PRO A 10 -25.83 0.42 -16.87
C PRO A 10 -25.62 -0.18 -15.47
N ARG A 11 -25.22 0.64 -14.48
CA ARG A 11 -24.78 0.19 -13.15
C ARG A 11 -25.81 0.52 -12.07
N VAL A 12 -26.10 -0.46 -11.22
CA VAL A 12 -26.84 -0.28 -9.98
C VAL A 12 -25.90 0.36 -8.95
N ALA A 13 -26.33 1.39 -8.25
CA ALA A 13 -25.56 2.00 -7.16
C ALA A 13 -25.26 0.94 -6.08
N GLY A 14 -24.03 0.88 -5.56
CA GLY A 14 -23.63 -0.09 -4.52
C GLY A 14 -22.78 -1.28 -5.02
N LEU A 15 -22.79 -1.59 -6.31
CA LEU A 15 -22.05 -2.75 -6.85
C LEU A 15 -20.53 -2.53 -6.83
N GLU A 16 -20.08 -1.31 -7.09
CA GLU A 16 -18.66 -0.96 -7.13
C GLU A 16 -18.04 -1.07 -5.73
N GLU A 17 -18.76 -0.63 -4.71
CA GLU A 17 -18.35 -0.72 -3.31
C GLU A 17 -18.18 -2.18 -2.86
N VAL A 18 -19.07 -3.07 -3.29
CA VAL A 18 -18.94 -4.52 -3.04
C VAL A 18 -17.73 -5.10 -3.76
N ILE A 19 -17.51 -4.73 -5.02
CA ILE A 19 -16.32 -5.16 -5.79
C ILE A 19 -15.04 -4.74 -5.06
N VAL A 20 -14.95 -3.46 -4.65
CA VAL A 20 -13.79 -2.92 -3.94
C VAL A 20 -13.57 -3.63 -2.60
N HIS A 21 -14.65 -3.87 -1.85
CA HIS A 21 -14.57 -4.61 -0.58
C HIS A 21 -14.01 -6.02 -0.76
N LEU A 22 -14.54 -6.80 -1.72
CA LEU A 22 -14.08 -8.16 -1.97
C LEU A 22 -12.63 -8.20 -2.47
N TYR A 23 -12.24 -7.23 -3.31
CA TYR A 23 -10.87 -7.08 -3.77
C TYR A 23 -9.90 -6.75 -2.62
N ALA A 24 -10.30 -5.86 -1.70
CA ALA A 24 -9.52 -5.51 -0.52
C ALA A 24 -9.32 -6.70 0.45
N GLN A 25 -10.21 -7.70 0.42
CA GLN A 25 -10.06 -8.97 1.15
C GLN A 25 -9.13 -9.97 0.45
N GLY A 26 -8.51 -9.60 -0.68
CA GLY A 26 -7.57 -10.44 -1.42
C GLY A 26 -8.22 -11.42 -2.40
N GLN A 27 -9.50 -11.24 -2.74
CA GLN A 27 -10.14 -12.10 -3.73
C GLN A 27 -9.68 -11.79 -5.16
N SER A 28 -9.43 -12.84 -5.95
CA SER A 28 -9.13 -12.69 -7.38
C SER A 28 -10.33 -12.13 -8.16
N THR A 29 -10.08 -11.45 -9.28
CA THR A 29 -11.15 -10.88 -10.11
C THR A 29 -12.16 -11.92 -10.61
N ARG A 30 -11.72 -13.17 -10.82
CA ARG A 30 -12.57 -14.30 -11.19
C ARG A 30 -13.45 -14.76 -10.01
N ALA A 31 -12.87 -14.88 -8.82
CA ALA A 31 -13.62 -15.23 -7.61
C ALA A 31 -14.68 -14.18 -7.25
N ILE A 32 -14.37 -12.89 -7.47
CA ILE A 32 -15.32 -11.79 -7.30
C ILE A 32 -16.48 -11.93 -8.30
N GLN A 33 -16.18 -12.17 -9.57
CA GLN A 33 -17.20 -12.44 -10.60
C GLN A 33 -18.12 -13.61 -10.19
N GLU A 34 -17.55 -14.74 -9.75
CA GLU A 34 -18.32 -15.90 -9.30
C GLU A 34 -19.21 -15.57 -8.09
N THR A 35 -18.66 -14.86 -7.10
CA THR A 35 -19.38 -14.41 -5.90
C THR A 35 -20.57 -13.52 -6.27
N LEU A 36 -20.36 -12.54 -7.14
CA LEU A 36 -21.42 -11.62 -7.58
C LEU A 36 -22.53 -12.35 -8.36
N LYS A 37 -22.15 -13.33 -9.18
CA LYS A 37 -23.11 -14.15 -9.90
C LYS A 37 -23.91 -15.07 -8.97
N GLN A 38 -23.26 -15.70 -8.00
CA GLN A 38 -23.88 -16.65 -7.09
C GLN A 38 -24.84 -15.98 -6.10
N PHE A 39 -24.40 -14.89 -5.46
CA PHE A 39 -25.18 -14.28 -4.37
C PHE A 39 -26.12 -13.16 -4.84
N TYR A 40 -25.77 -12.46 -5.92
CA TYR A 40 -26.53 -11.30 -6.40
C TYR A 40 -27.14 -11.51 -7.79
N GLY A 41 -26.90 -12.65 -8.44
CA GLY A 41 -27.37 -12.91 -9.81
C GLY A 41 -26.78 -11.96 -10.85
N ALA A 42 -25.74 -11.21 -10.50
CA ALA A 42 -25.17 -10.16 -11.33
C ALA A 42 -24.12 -10.74 -12.29
N ASP A 43 -24.32 -10.58 -13.60
CA ASP A 43 -23.38 -11.04 -14.62
C ASP A 43 -22.30 -9.98 -14.87
N VAL A 44 -21.30 -9.96 -13.99
CA VAL A 44 -20.17 -9.03 -14.02
C VAL A 44 -18.95 -9.74 -14.58
N SER A 45 -18.33 -9.17 -15.61
CA SER A 45 -17.08 -9.74 -16.16
C SER A 45 -15.88 -9.43 -15.24
N SER A 46 -14.91 -10.34 -15.18
CA SER A 46 -13.61 -10.08 -14.52
C SER A 46 -12.88 -8.85 -15.05
N ARG A 47 -13.08 -8.49 -16.33
CA ARG A 47 -12.60 -7.23 -16.90
C ARG A 47 -13.24 -6.01 -16.24
N LEU A 48 -14.56 -6.04 -16.05
CA LEU A 48 -15.27 -4.97 -15.34
C LEU A 48 -14.79 -4.86 -13.88
N VAL A 49 -14.53 -5.99 -13.22
CA VAL A 49 -13.92 -5.98 -11.88
C VAL A 49 -12.58 -5.24 -11.90
N SER A 50 -11.69 -5.55 -12.85
CA SER A 50 -10.42 -4.85 -13.04
C SER A 50 -10.60 -3.36 -13.32
N GLU A 51 -11.52 -2.97 -14.21
CA GLU A 51 -11.80 -1.56 -14.53
C GLU A 51 -12.30 -0.78 -13.29
N VAL A 52 -13.09 -1.41 -12.43
CA VAL A 52 -13.53 -0.82 -11.15
C VAL A 52 -12.35 -0.67 -10.19
N THR A 53 -11.51 -1.70 -10.01
CA THR A 53 -10.35 -1.60 -9.11
C THR A 53 -9.30 -0.61 -9.62
N ASP A 54 -9.10 -0.51 -10.93
CA ASP A 54 -8.16 0.42 -11.56
C ASP A 54 -8.59 1.88 -11.37
N SER A 55 -9.90 2.12 -11.19
CA SER A 55 -10.40 3.48 -10.93
C SER A 55 -9.85 4.06 -9.62
N LEU A 56 -9.52 3.21 -8.64
CA LEU A 56 -8.92 3.59 -7.36
C LEU A 56 -7.46 4.05 -7.47
N LEU A 57 -6.78 3.78 -8.59
CA LEU A 57 -5.36 4.12 -8.74
C LEU A 57 -5.10 5.62 -8.55
N LYS A 58 -6.05 6.47 -8.95
CA LYS A 58 -5.95 7.92 -8.72
C LYS A 58 -5.97 8.28 -7.24
N GLU A 59 -6.83 7.64 -6.46
CA GLU A 59 -6.92 7.85 -5.01
C GLU A 59 -5.68 7.32 -4.30
N VAL A 60 -5.17 6.16 -4.72
CA VAL A 60 -3.91 5.60 -4.23
C VAL A 60 -2.75 6.55 -4.48
N GLN A 61 -2.63 7.09 -5.70
CA GLN A 61 -1.59 8.05 -6.05
C GLN A 61 -1.72 9.35 -5.22
N ALA A 62 -2.92 9.88 -5.05
CA ALA A 62 -3.16 11.06 -4.23
C ALA A 62 -2.78 10.81 -2.76
N TRP A 63 -3.12 9.64 -2.23
CA TRP A 63 -2.77 9.22 -0.88
C TRP A 63 -1.26 9.02 -0.72
N GLN A 64 -0.57 8.46 -1.71
CA GLN A 64 0.88 8.31 -1.74
C GLN A 64 1.60 9.66 -1.83
N ALA A 65 1.01 10.65 -2.51
CA ALA A 65 1.57 12.00 -2.64
C ALA A 65 1.22 12.93 -1.47
N ARG A 66 0.41 12.49 -0.50
CA ARG A 66 -0.04 13.34 0.61
C ARG A 66 1.16 13.90 1.39
N PRO A 67 1.07 15.15 1.88
CA PRO A 67 2.11 15.73 2.74
C PRO A 67 2.26 14.91 4.03
N LEU A 68 3.48 14.87 4.54
CA LEU A 68 3.84 14.22 5.79
C LEU A 68 4.11 15.27 6.87
N GLU A 69 4.07 14.82 8.12
CA GLU A 69 4.54 15.62 9.24
C GLU A 69 6.06 15.79 9.17
N LYS A 70 6.55 16.89 9.73
CA LYS A 70 7.98 17.20 9.71
C LYS A 70 8.82 16.20 10.50
N VAL A 71 8.31 15.74 11.64
CA VAL A 71 9.06 14.89 12.56
C VAL A 71 8.20 13.73 13.02
N TYR A 72 8.77 12.52 12.94
CA TYR A 72 8.16 11.29 13.45
C TYR A 72 9.02 10.69 14.57
N PRO A 73 8.46 10.35 15.75
CA PRO A 73 9.24 9.72 16.81
C PRO A 73 9.84 8.36 16.39
N ILE A 74 9.08 7.52 15.68
CA ILE A 74 9.54 6.19 15.23
C ILE A 74 9.04 5.95 13.81
N VAL A 75 9.92 5.48 12.93
CA VAL A 75 9.57 4.97 11.60
C VAL A 75 10.11 3.56 11.43
N TYR A 76 9.23 2.63 11.08
CA TYR A 76 9.57 1.26 10.72
C TYR A 76 9.73 1.15 9.22
N PHE A 77 10.86 0.63 8.78
CA PHE A 77 11.11 0.30 7.38
C PHE A 77 11.14 -1.22 7.23
N ASP A 78 10.27 -1.75 6.37
CA ASP A 78 10.17 -3.18 6.07
C ASP A 78 10.13 -3.43 4.56
N ALA A 79 10.39 -4.67 4.16
CA ALA A 79 10.31 -5.11 2.77
C ALA A 79 9.51 -6.42 2.67
N LEU A 80 8.56 -6.44 1.75
CA LEU A 80 7.75 -7.60 1.40
C LEU A 80 8.19 -8.10 0.03
N PHE A 81 8.47 -9.40 -0.09
CA PHE A 81 8.78 -10.00 -1.39
C PHE A 81 7.50 -10.49 -2.04
N VAL A 82 7.17 -9.95 -3.21
CA VAL A 82 5.99 -10.31 -4.00
C VAL A 82 6.44 -10.83 -5.36
N GLU A 83 5.75 -11.84 -5.87
CA GLU A 83 5.95 -12.29 -7.24
C GLU A 83 5.12 -11.42 -8.17
N SER A 84 5.78 -10.81 -9.16
CA SER A 84 5.12 -10.03 -10.20
C SER A 84 5.50 -10.58 -11.56
N ARG A 85 4.58 -10.49 -12.51
CA ARG A 85 4.85 -10.86 -13.91
C ARG A 85 5.16 -9.61 -14.71
N GLU A 86 6.39 -9.50 -15.19
CA GLU A 86 6.84 -8.46 -16.11
C GLU A 86 7.47 -9.11 -17.34
N GLU A 87 7.16 -8.56 -18.52
CA GLU A 87 7.74 -8.99 -19.81
C GLU A 87 7.63 -10.51 -20.06
N GLY A 88 6.54 -11.12 -19.57
CA GLY A 88 6.28 -12.56 -19.76
C GLY A 88 6.95 -13.49 -18.75
N SER A 89 7.83 -12.98 -17.88
CA SER A 89 8.50 -13.75 -16.83
C SER A 89 7.94 -13.41 -15.45
N VAL A 90 7.85 -14.40 -14.55
CA VAL A 90 7.53 -14.15 -13.13
C VAL A 90 8.85 -13.87 -12.41
N GLN A 91 8.94 -12.73 -11.74
CA GLN A 91 10.11 -12.32 -10.97
C GLN A 91 9.69 -11.93 -9.55
N THR A 92 10.50 -12.29 -8.58
CA THR A 92 10.34 -11.82 -7.19
C THR A 92 10.83 -10.37 -7.09
N ARG A 93 9.98 -9.50 -6.56
CA ARG A 93 10.19 -8.05 -6.39
C ARG A 93 10.03 -7.69 -4.92
N SER A 94 10.84 -6.76 -4.40
CA SER A 94 10.79 -6.29 -3.01
C SER A 94 9.98 -5.00 -2.84
N VAL A 95 8.75 -5.08 -2.37
CA VAL A 95 7.91 -3.92 -2.01
C VAL A 95 8.38 -3.36 -0.67
N TYR A 96 8.89 -2.13 -0.68
CA TYR A 96 9.24 -1.42 0.56
C TYR A 96 8.00 -0.78 1.18
N VAL A 97 7.97 -0.74 2.51
CA VAL A 97 6.92 -0.13 3.33
C VAL A 97 7.56 0.67 4.46
N ALA A 98 7.12 1.93 4.62
CA ALA A 98 7.50 2.79 5.75
C ALA A 98 6.27 3.10 6.61
N LEU A 99 6.24 2.58 7.84
CA LEU A 99 5.18 2.77 8.83
C LEU A 99 5.67 3.70 9.94
N ALA A 100 5.02 4.85 10.14
CA ALA A 100 5.45 5.86 11.10
C ALA A 100 4.49 5.98 12.30
N ILE A 101 5.04 6.24 13.48
CA ILE A 101 4.27 6.68 14.64
C ILE A 101 4.39 8.20 14.68
N ASP A 102 3.28 8.91 14.80
CA ASP A 102 3.30 10.38 14.95
C ASP A 102 3.36 10.79 16.43
N MET A 103 3.44 12.09 16.69
CA MET A 103 3.52 12.63 18.06
C MET A 103 2.21 12.50 18.87
N GLN A 104 1.10 12.17 18.21
CA GLN A 104 -0.25 12.02 18.77
C GLN A 104 -0.63 10.53 18.95
N GLY A 105 0.10 9.59 18.33
CA GLY A 105 -0.16 8.16 18.36
C GLY A 105 0.22 7.44 17.04
N PRO A 106 -0.09 6.15 16.91
CA PRO A 106 0.20 5.42 15.67
C PRO A 106 -0.70 5.90 14.51
N ARG A 107 -0.11 6.26 13.36
CA ARG A 107 -0.83 6.46 12.09
C ARG A 107 -0.22 5.58 11.01
N GLU A 108 -1.05 4.84 10.28
CA GLU A 108 -0.54 4.02 9.18
C GLU A 108 -0.06 4.89 8.00
N GLY A 109 1.24 4.79 7.73
CA GLY A 109 1.86 5.20 6.48
C GLY A 109 2.30 3.92 5.75
N ALA A 110 2.12 3.90 4.44
CA ALA A 110 2.82 2.97 3.56
C ALA A 110 3.37 3.81 2.40
N VAL A 111 4.63 3.61 2.06
CA VAL A 111 5.31 4.32 0.96
C VAL A 111 6.12 3.28 0.18
N SER A 112 6.04 3.34 -1.14
CA SER A 112 6.65 2.43 -2.14
C SER A 112 6.87 3.29 -3.41
N TRP A 113 7.95 3.27 -4.21
CA TRP A 113 9.11 2.40 -4.50
C TRP A 113 10.31 3.27 -4.94
N LEU A 114 11.54 2.72 -4.88
CA LEU A 114 12.81 3.27 -5.41
C LEU A 114 13.11 4.73 -5.04
N ASN A 115 13.89 4.88 -3.96
CA ASN A 115 14.25 6.13 -3.30
C ASN A 115 13.24 6.62 -2.25
N ILE A 116 12.70 5.67 -1.46
CA ILE A 116 11.73 5.92 -0.38
C ILE A 116 12.13 7.08 0.53
N PHE A 117 13.41 7.20 0.89
CA PHE A 117 13.89 8.28 1.76
C PHE A 117 13.81 9.65 1.09
N GLY A 118 14.17 9.73 -0.20
CA GLY A 118 14.02 10.95 -0.99
C GLY A 118 12.56 11.37 -1.13
N GLU A 119 11.65 10.42 -1.35
CA GLU A 119 10.21 10.69 -1.42
C GLU A 119 9.64 11.17 -0.08
N LEU A 120 10.02 10.52 1.03
CA LEU A 120 9.62 10.96 2.37
C LEU A 120 10.04 12.41 2.62
N LYS A 121 11.28 12.76 2.25
CA LYS A 121 11.80 14.12 2.37
C LYS A 121 11.08 15.11 1.46
N ALA A 122 10.83 14.74 0.21
CA ALA A 122 10.07 15.55 -0.74
C ALA A 122 8.62 15.81 -0.29
N ARG A 123 8.04 14.89 0.49
CA ARG A 123 6.70 15.01 1.07
C ARG A 123 6.65 15.79 2.38
N GLY A 124 7.80 16.26 2.88
CA GLY A 124 7.88 17.15 4.05
C GLY A 124 8.45 16.52 5.32
N MET A 125 8.82 15.23 5.32
CA MET A 125 9.49 14.63 6.45
C MET A 125 10.93 15.17 6.55
N GLU A 126 11.22 15.87 7.65
CA GLU A 126 12.52 16.46 7.93
C GLU A 126 13.38 15.51 8.77
N ASP A 127 12.79 14.81 9.74
CA ASP A 127 13.52 13.94 10.67
C ASP A 127 12.68 12.81 11.29
N CYS A 128 13.35 11.80 11.83
CA CYS A 128 12.77 10.85 12.79
C CYS A 128 13.74 10.49 13.91
N PHE A 129 13.26 10.31 15.14
CA PHE A 129 14.16 9.99 16.25
C PHE A 129 14.69 8.55 16.18
N ILE A 130 13.84 7.60 15.77
CA ILE A 130 14.21 6.19 15.66
C ILE A 130 13.78 5.66 14.29
N ALA A 131 14.76 5.16 13.54
CA ALA A 131 14.53 4.38 12.32
C ALA A 131 14.70 2.89 12.62
N CYS A 132 13.59 2.16 12.65
CA CYS A 132 13.53 0.75 13.00
C CYS A 132 13.60 -0.12 11.73
N VAL A 133 14.64 -0.93 11.58
CA VAL A 133 14.95 -1.66 10.34
C VAL A 133 15.25 -3.15 10.56
N ASP A 134 15.16 -3.96 9.51
CA ASP A 134 15.38 -5.40 9.56
C ASP A 134 16.86 -5.84 9.58
N GLY A 135 17.79 -4.89 9.44
CA GLY A 135 19.24 -5.12 9.43
C GLY A 135 19.84 -5.36 8.04
N LEU A 136 19.15 -4.95 6.97
CA LEU A 136 19.71 -4.97 5.61
C LEU A 136 21.01 -4.14 5.54
N ARG A 137 22.08 -4.72 4.96
CA ARG A 137 23.36 -4.03 4.76
C ARG A 137 23.19 -2.80 3.88
N GLY A 138 23.81 -1.68 4.25
CA GLY A 138 23.71 -0.42 3.50
C GLY A 138 22.46 0.42 3.82
N LEU A 139 21.47 -0.16 4.51
CA LEU A 139 20.24 0.54 4.85
C LEU A 139 20.45 1.58 5.97
N PRO A 140 21.19 1.30 7.06
CA PRO A 140 21.53 2.32 8.06
C PRO A 140 22.22 3.53 7.44
N GLU A 141 23.21 3.31 6.58
CA GLU A 141 24.00 4.38 5.94
C GLU A 141 23.13 5.23 5.01
N ALA A 142 22.19 4.61 4.29
CA ALA A 142 21.24 5.33 3.45
C ALA A 142 20.25 6.17 4.27
N ILE A 143 19.81 5.68 5.43
CA ILE A 143 18.96 6.44 6.35
C ILE A 143 19.71 7.63 6.90
N GLU A 144 20.91 7.43 7.45
CA GLU A 144 21.75 8.47 8.04
C GLU A 144 22.16 9.54 7.01
N THR A 145 22.22 9.19 5.72
CA THR A 145 22.44 10.16 4.64
C THR A 145 21.26 11.14 4.49
N VAL A 146 20.03 10.68 4.72
CA VAL A 146 18.82 11.49 4.51
C VAL A 146 18.32 12.14 5.80
N PHE A 147 18.42 11.41 6.91
CA PHE A 147 18.01 11.74 8.28
C PHE A 147 19.21 11.53 9.23
N PRO A 148 20.17 12.46 9.27
CA PRO A 148 21.45 12.27 9.97
C PRO A 148 21.34 12.19 11.49
N ASP A 149 20.29 12.76 12.08
CA ASP A 149 20.05 12.75 13.52
C ASP A 149 19.22 11.53 13.97
N ALA A 150 18.74 10.72 13.03
CA ALA A 150 17.95 9.54 13.32
C ALA A 150 18.80 8.41 13.90
N ARG A 151 18.34 7.84 15.02
CA ARG A 151 18.95 6.64 15.58
C ARG A 151 18.46 5.40 14.86
N VAL A 152 19.33 4.74 14.11
CA VAL A 152 19.01 3.46 13.48
C VAL A 152 19.01 2.34 14.54
N GLN A 153 17.91 1.59 14.61
CA GLN A 153 17.72 0.47 15.52
C GLN A 153 17.27 -0.77 14.75
N LEU A 154 17.79 -1.93 15.13
CA LEU A 154 17.28 -3.20 14.61
C LEU A 154 15.90 -3.51 15.20
N CYS A 155 14.97 -3.89 14.33
CA CYS A 155 13.62 -4.25 14.69
C CYS A 155 13.59 -5.56 15.47
N ILE A 156 13.12 -5.49 16.72
CA ILE A 156 12.98 -6.65 17.59
C ILE A 156 12.02 -7.69 17.01
N VAL A 157 10.99 -7.27 16.25
CA VAL A 157 10.05 -8.19 15.60
C VAL A 157 10.76 -9.01 14.53
N HIS A 158 11.61 -8.37 13.71
CA HIS A 158 12.43 -9.09 12.73
C HIS A 158 13.46 -10.00 13.42
N GLN A 159 14.10 -9.54 14.50
CA GLN A 159 15.02 -10.38 15.26
C GLN A 159 14.33 -11.62 15.82
N MET A 160 13.19 -11.46 16.51
CA MET A 160 12.41 -12.57 17.05
C MET A 160 11.97 -13.54 15.95
N ARG A 161 11.46 -13.04 14.82
CA ARG A 161 11.08 -13.88 13.68
C ARG A 161 12.27 -14.65 13.09
N LYS A 162 13.47 -14.04 13.05
CA LYS A 162 14.69 -14.69 12.57
C LYS A 162 15.18 -15.76 13.56
N SER A 163 15.08 -15.50 14.86
CA SER A 163 15.57 -16.39 15.91
C SER A 163 14.64 -17.55 16.27
N LEU A 164 13.33 -17.42 16.02
CA LEU A 164 12.32 -18.45 16.29
C LEU A 164 12.01 -19.35 15.09
N ARG A 165 12.78 -19.24 14.01
CA ARG A 165 12.71 -20.12 12.85
C ARG A 165 13.59 -21.35 13.02
#